data_AF-K8X9K9-F1
#
_entry.id   AF-K8X9K9-F1
#
_cell.length_a   1.000
_cell.length_b   1.000
_cell.length_c   1.000
_cell.angle_alpha   90.00
_cell.angle_beta   90.00
_cell.angle_gamma   90.00
#
_symmetry.space_group_name_H-M   'P 1'
#
loop_
_entity.id
_entity.type
_entity.pdbx_description
1 polymer ?
#
loop_
_entity_poly.entity_id
_entity_poly.type
_entity_poly.pdbx_seq_one_letter_code
_entity_poly.pdbx_strand_id
1 'polypeptide(L)'
;MADDSDVAQARIFLDQLDAEIDILSQRIETAEALSARARKARKRGQADRFGAEATALRGELYEVHRLVEAIVFWFPAVMTRGESAQSADDPA
;
A
#
# COMPACT_ATOMS: atom_id res chain seq x y z
N MET A 1 16.17 -15.00 19.28
CA MET A 1 16.49 -15.92 18.16
C MET A 1 15.26 -16.20 17.31
N ALA A 2 14.25 -16.96 17.75
CA ALA A 2 13.02 -17.17 16.96
C ALA A 2 12.20 -15.87 16.79
N ASP A 3 11.98 -15.12 17.87
CA ASP A 3 11.31 -13.80 17.82
C ASP A 3 12.00 -12.81 16.87
N ASP A 4 13.35 -12.77 16.87
CA ASP A 4 14.09 -11.84 15.99
C ASP A 4 13.95 -12.21 14.51
N SER A 5 13.86 -13.52 14.22
CA SER A 5 13.64 -14.03 12.87
C SER A 5 12.21 -13.73 12.38
N ASP A 6 11.21 -13.94 13.24
CA ASP A 6 9.81 -13.67 12.92
C ASP A 6 9.57 -12.16 12.70
N VAL A 7 10.19 -11.31 13.53
CA VAL A 7 10.17 -9.85 13.33
C VAL A 7 10.89 -9.44 12.04
N ALA A 8 12.02 -10.06 11.71
CA ALA A 8 12.71 -9.77 10.45
C ALA A 8 11.87 -10.17 9.22
N GLN A 9 11.18 -11.31 9.28
CA GLN A 9 10.28 -11.75 8.22
C GLN A 9 9.05 -10.86 8.11
N ALA A 10 8.45 -10.46 9.25
CA ALA A 10 7.32 -9.53 9.28
C ALA A 10 7.66 -8.19 8.61
N ARG A 11 8.91 -7.70 8.77
CA ARG A 11 9.39 -6.50 8.07
C ARG A 11 9.45 -6.68 6.56
N ILE A 12 10.00 -7.80 6.08
CA ILE A 12 10.05 -8.08 4.64
C ILE A 12 8.64 -8.11 4.04
N PHE A 13 7.68 -8.74 4.75
CA PHE A 13 6.29 -8.74 4.34
C PHE A 13 5.68 -7.33 4.35
N LEU A 14 5.99 -6.51 5.36
CA LEU A 14 5.52 -5.13 5.42
C LEU A 14 6.03 -4.30 4.24
N ASP A 15 7.32 -4.39 3.92
CA ASP A 15 7.91 -3.72 2.75
C ASP A 15 7.24 -4.13 1.43
N GLN A 16 6.84 -5.41 1.32
CA GLN A 16 6.10 -5.91 0.15
C GLN A 16 4.67 -5.36 0.08
N LEU A 17 3.98 -5.25 1.23
CA LEU A 17 2.64 -4.67 1.28
C LEU A 17 2.66 -3.18 0.97
N ASP A 18 3.68 -2.44 1.42
CA ASP A 18 3.87 -1.04 1.09
C ASP A 18 4.07 -0.83 -0.42
N ALA A 19 4.90 -1.67 -1.05
CA ALA A 19 5.05 -1.66 -2.51
C ALA A 19 3.72 -1.98 -3.24
N GLU A 20 2.92 -2.91 -2.71
CA GLU A 20 1.61 -3.24 -3.28
C GLU A 20 0.61 -2.08 -3.11
N ILE A 21 0.64 -1.37 -1.98
CA ILE A 21 -0.16 -0.15 -1.75
C ILE A 21 0.16 0.89 -2.82
N ASP A 22 1.44 1.13 -3.12
CA ASP A 22 1.87 2.07 -4.16
C ASP A 22 1.36 1.65 -5.54
N ILE A 23 1.49 0.37 -5.89
CA ILE A 23 1.01 -0.19 -7.16
C ILE A 23 -0.51 -0.04 -7.30
N LEU A 24 -1.27 -0.45 -6.28
CA LEU A 24 -2.73 -0.36 -6.28
C LEU A 24 -3.19 1.09 -6.36
N SER A 25 -2.56 1.99 -5.63
CA SER A 25 -2.84 3.43 -5.67
C SER A 25 -2.63 3.98 -7.08
N GLN A 26 -1.50 3.66 -7.73
CA GLN A 26 -1.23 4.11 -9.09
C GLN A 26 -2.24 3.56 -10.12
N ARG A 27 -2.68 2.31 -9.94
CA ARG A 27 -3.70 1.67 -10.78
C ARG A 27 -5.08 2.32 -10.59
N ILE A 28 -5.45 2.68 -9.36
CA ILE A 28 -6.69 3.40 -9.06
C ILE A 28 -6.69 4.75 -9.79
N GLU A 29 -5.63 5.55 -9.62
CA GLU A 29 -5.49 6.85 -10.29
C GLU A 29 -5.60 6.72 -11.81
N THR A 30 -4.97 5.69 -12.38
CA THR A 30 -5.02 5.41 -13.82
C THR A 30 -6.44 5.09 -14.26
N ALA A 31 -7.14 4.19 -13.57
CA ALA A 31 -8.51 3.81 -13.89
C ALA A 31 -9.48 5.00 -13.75
N GLU A 32 -9.32 5.83 -12.72
CA GLU A 32 -10.10 7.05 -12.55
C GLU A 32 -9.86 8.05 -13.69
N ALA A 33 -8.60 8.28 -14.06
CA ALA A 33 -8.25 9.15 -15.17
C ALA A 33 -8.84 8.66 -16.49
N LEU A 34 -8.81 7.35 -16.74
CA LEU A 34 -9.42 6.72 -17.92
C LEU A 34 -10.95 6.85 -17.90
N SER A 35 -11.59 6.63 -16.75
CA SER A 35 -13.04 6.85 -16.59
C SER A 35 -13.41 8.30 -16.90
N ALA A 36 -12.69 9.26 -16.33
CA ALA A 36 -12.92 10.69 -16.56
C ALA A 36 -12.73 11.07 -18.04
N ARG A 37 -11.70 10.56 -18.71
CA ARG A 37 -11.47 10.75 -20.15
C ARG A 37 -12.61 10.15 -20.98
N ALA A 38 -13.08 8.94 -20.66
CA ALA A 38 -14.18 8.28 -21.34
C ALA A 38 -15.51 9.05 -21.18
N ARG A 39 -15.77 9.61 -19.97
CA ARG A 39 -16.93 10.48 -19.72
C ARG A 39 -16.89 11.73 -20.60
N LYS A 40 -15.73 12.42 -20.67
CA LYS A 40 -15.54 13.59 -21.54
C LYS A 40 -15.78 13.25 -23.02
N ALA A 41 -15.36 12.06 -23.45
CA ALA A 41 -15.59 11.55 -24.80
C ALA A 41 -17.01 10.97 -25.04
N ARG A 42 -17.93 11.08 -24.07
CA ARG A 42 -19.29 10.51 -24.09
C ARG A 42 -19.35 8.99 -24.32
N LYS A 43 -18.28 8.25 -23.99
CA LYS A 43 -18.19 6.78 -24.08
C LYS A 43 -18.66 6.13 -22.79
N ARG A 44 -19.97 6.15 -22.52
CA ARG A 44 -20.56 5.70 -21.24
C ARG A 44 -20.11 4.30 -20.80
N GLY A 45 -20.20 3.30 -21.68
CA GLY A 45 -19.78 1.93 -21.33
C GLY A 45 -18.31 1.80 -20.94
N GLN A 46 -17.40 2.60 -21.52
CA GLN A 46 -16.00 2.61 -21.10
C GLN A 46 -15.82 3.34 -19.77
N ALA A 47 -16.52 4.45 -19.56
CA ALA A 47 -16.48 5.19 -18.30
C ALA A 47 -16.95 4.32 -17.13
N ASP A 48 -18.03 3.56 -17.32
CA ASP A 48 -18.61 2.68 -16.31
C ASP A 48 -17.66 1.51 -16.01
N ARG A 49 -17.07 0.91 -17.05
CA ARG A 49 -16.07 -0.16 -16.88
C ARG A 49 -14.86 0.31 -16.05
N PHE A 50 -14.24 1.44 -16.41
CA PHE A 50 -13.10 1.96 -15.66
C PHE A 50 -13.48 2.41 -14.25
N GLY A 51 -14.71 2.90 -14.05
CA GLY A 51 -15.23 3.23 -12.72
C GLY A 51 -15.41 2.00 -11.83
N ALA A 52 -15.90 0.89 -12.40
CA ALA A 52 -16.01 -0.38 -11.70
C ALA A 52 -14.62 -0.96 -11.35
N GLU A 53 -13.66 -0.88 -12.28
CA GLU A 53 -12.27 -1.27 -12.04
C GLU A 53 -11.64 -0.48 -10.88
N ALA A 54 -11.76 0.86 -10.89
CA ALA A 54 -11.29 1.68 -9.77
C ALA A 54 -11.97 1.33 -8.44
N THR A 55 -13.23 0.88 -8.46
CA THR A 55 -13.95 0.46 -7.25
C THR A 55 -13.42 -0.87 -6.74
N ALA A 56 -13.18 -1.84 -7.62
CA ALA A 56 -12.59 -3.13 -7.26
C ALA A 56 -11.18 -2.96 -6.65
N LEU A 57 -10.35 -2.14 -7.29
CA LEU A 57 -9.00 -1.85 -6.81
C LEU A 57 -8.98 -1.17 -5.43
N ARG A 58 -9.96 -0.30 -5.12
CA ARG A 58 -10.09 0.26 -3.76
C ARG A 58 -10.45 -0.80 -2.73
N GLY A 59 -11.21 -1.83 -3.11
CA GLY A 59 -11.48 -2.98 -2.26
C GLY A 59 -10.20 -3.77 -1.98
N GLU A 60 -9.40 -4.03 -3.01
CA GLU A 60 -8.08 -4.67 -2.86
C GLU A 60 -7.16 -3.85 -1.94
N LEU A 61 -7.05 -2.54 -2.19
CA LEU A 61 -6.23 -1.63 -1.38
C LEU A 61 -6.64 -1.63 0.10
N TYR A 62 -7.94 -1.65 0.36
CA TYR A 62 -8.46 -1.75 1.73
C TYR A 62 -8.01 -3.05 2.42
N GLU A 63 -8.07 -4.20 1.74
CA GLU A 63 -7.59 -5.46 2.32
C GLU A 63 -6.07 -5.45 2.56
N VAL A 64 -5.28 -4.83 1.68
CA VAL A 64 -3.83 -4.68 1.90
C VAL A 64 -3.56 -3.84 3.15
N HIS A 65 -4.25 -2.71 3.34
CA HIS A 65 -4.12 -1.92 4.57
C HIS A 65 -4.49 -2.71 5.83
N ARG A 66 -5.52 -3.56 5.77
CA ARG A 66 -5.88 -4.43 6.88
C ARG A 66 -4.79 -5.45 7.21
N LEU A 67 -4.07 -5.96 6.21
CA LEU A 67 -2.94 -6.85 6.42
C LEU A 67 -1.78 -6.12 7.09
N VAL A 68 -1.50 -4.88 6.69
CA VAL A 68 -0.51 -4.02 7.36
C VAL A 68 -0.88 -3.82 8.84
N GLU A 69 -2.13 -3.43 9.13
CA GLU A 69 -2.62 -3.27 10.50
C GLU A 69 -2.46 -4.55 11.32
N ALA A 70 -2.77 -5.71 10.73
CA ALA A 70 -2.60 -7.00 11.38
C ALA A 70 -1.12 -7.27 11.71
N ILE A 71 -0.20 -7.06 10.77
CA ILE A 71 1.23 -7.27 11.01
C ILE A 71 1.74 -6.36 12.12
N VAL A 72 1.38 -5.08 12.10
CA VAL A 72 1.80 -4.12 13.14
C VAL A 72 1.23 -4.51 14.51
N PHE A 73 -0.01 -5.02 14.56
CA PHE A 73 -0.62 -5.52 15.79
C PHE A 73 0.12 -6.73 16.37
N TRP A 74 0.47 -7.72 15.53
CA TRP A 74 1.15 -8.94 15.97
C TRP A 74 2.65 -8.73 16.23
N PHE A 75 3.29 -7.81 15.51
CA PHE A 75 4.72 -7.55 15.60
C PHE A 75 5.03 -6.06 15.82
N PRO A 76 4.72 -5.46 16.97
CA PRO A 76 4.96 -4.03 17.22
C PRO A 76 6.42 -3.58 17.02
N ALA A 77 7.37 -4.50 17.22
CA ALA A 77 8.80 -4.27 17.02
C ALA A 77 9.20 -3.94 15.56
N VAL A 78 8.31 -4.12 14.58
CA VAL A 78 8.56 -3.65 13.21
C VAL A 78 8.62 -2.13 13.13
N MET A 79 7.90 -1.41 14.00
CA MET A 79 7.80 0.06 13.99
C MET A 79 8.96 0.77 14.70
N THR A 80 9.68 0.10 15.60
CA THR A 80 10.60 0.75 16.56
C THR A 80 12.02 1.02 16.04
N ARG A 81 12.43 0.45 14.89
CA ARG A 81 13.83 0.58 14.41
C ARG A 81 14.08 1.81 13.52
N GLY A 82 13.05 2.53 13.09
CA GLY A 82 13.20 3.77 12.32
C GLY A 82 13.84 4.91 13.13
N GLU A 83 13.72 4.89 14.46
CA GLU A 83 14.17 5.98 15.33
C GLU A 83 15.64 5.87 15.77
N SER A 84 16.23 4.67 15.75
CA SER A 84 17.60 4.45 16.25
C SER A 84 18.71 4.82 15.27
N ALA A 85 18.40 5.02 13.98
CA ALA A 85 19.38 5.33 12.94
C ALA A 85 19.65 6.83 12.76
N GLN A 86 18.89 7.71 13.41
CA GLN A 86 18.92 9.16 13.16
C GLN A 86 19.72 9.97 14.21
N SER A 87 20.29 9.31 15.22
CA SER A 87 21.06 9.94 16.31
C SER A 87 22.58 9.79 16.20
N ALA A 88 23.11 9.27 15.09
CA ALA A 88 24.54 8.93 14.95
C ALA A 88 25.33 9.86 14.02
N ASP A 89 24.78 11.02 13.65
CA ASP A 89 25.48 11.98 12.78
C ASP A 89 25.46 13.38 13.42
N ASP A 90 26.26 13.54 14.48
CA ASP A 90 26.67 14.85 15.01
C ASP A 90 28.21 14.83 15.11
N PRO A 91 28.94 15.37 14.11
CA PRO A 91 30.39 15.48 14.18
C PRO A 91 30.78 16.70 15.03
N ALA A 92 31.52 16.43 16.11
CA ALA A 92 32.23 17.42 16.91
C ALA A 92 33.32 18.17 16.12
#